data_AF-A0A5K1EWZ7-F1
#
_entry.id   AF-A0A5K1EWZ7-F1
#
_cell.length_a   1.000
_cell.length_b   1.000
_cell.length_c   1.000
_cell.angle_alpha   90.00
_cell.angle_beta   90.00
_cell.angle_gamma   90.00
#
_symmetry.space_group_name_H-M   'P 1'
#
loop_
_entity.id
_entity.type
_entity.pdbx_description
1 polymer ?
#
loop_
_entity_poly.entity_id
_entity_poly.type
_entity_poly.pdbx_seq_one_letter_code
_entity_poly.pdbx_strand_id
1 'polypeptide(L)'
;VKVIADMELWGIGIDMDSCHQARHVLRRKLRHLEEEACRLAGMKFSLRNTTDVANILYTHLKLPMMEKCNKKKLHPSTDKHCLELL
;
A
#
# COMPACT_ATOMS: atom_id res chain seq x y z
N VAL A 1 -27.56 3.98 -27.00
CA VAL A 1 -26.10 3.91 -26.68
C VAL A 1 -25.25 4.92 -27.44
N LYS A 2 -25.81 5.75 -28.35
CA LYS A 2 -25.02 6.64 -29.24
C LYS A 2 -24.06 7.61 -28.54
N VAL A 3 -24.53 8.29 -27.48
CA VAL A 3 -23.75 9.32 -26.78
C VAL A 3 -22.50 8.76 -26.09
N ILE A 4 -22.60 7.60 -25.41
CA ILE A 4 -21.46 7.00 -24.69
C ILE A 4 -20.42 6.48 -25.67
N ALA A 5 -20.85 5.89 -26.80
CA ALA A 5 -19.94 5.44 -27.85
C ALA A 5 -19.13 6.61 -28.44
N ASP A 6 -19.78 7.76 -28.64
CA ASP A 6 -19.11 8.96 -29.15
C ASP A 6 -18.10 9.50 -28.10
N MET A 7 -18.44 9.49 -26.81
CA MET A 7 -17.54 9.92 -25.72
C MET A 7 -16.30 9.03 -25.59
N GLU A 8 -16.47 7.71 -25.72
CA GLU A 8 -15.37 6.74 -25.67
C GLU A 8 -14.42 6.92 -26.86
N LEU A 9 -14.96 7.14 -28.07
CA LEU A 9 -14.16 7.37 -29.28
C LEU A 9 -13.35 8.67 -29.21
N TRP A 10 -13.93 9.74 -28.65
CA TRP A 10 -13.24 11.03 -28.49
C TRP A 10 -12.17 11.02 -27.39
N GLY A 11 -12.44 10.31 -26.30
CA GLY A 11 -11.51 10.19 -25.17
C GLY A 11 -11.33 11.49 -24.38
N ILE A 12 -10.25 11.52 -23.59
CA ILE A 12 -9.89 12.64 -22.71
C ILE A 12 -8.40 12.92 -22.85
N GLY A 13 -8.04 14.19 -23.05
CA GLY A 13 -6.64 14.63 -23.05
C GLY A 13 -6.06 14.62 -21.64
N ILE A 14 -4.86 14.05 -21.48
CA ILE A 14 -4.11 14.04 -20.23
C ILE A 14 -2.72 14.61 -20.49
N ASP A 15 -2.26 15.48 -19.59
CA ASP A 15 -0.88 15.95 -19.58
C ASP A 15 0.05 14.84 -19.05
N MET A 16 0.72 14.18 -19.99
CA MET A 16 1.64 13.08 -19.69
C MET A 16 2.93 13.54 -19.03
N ASP A 17 3.40 14.76 -19.30
CA ASP A 17 4.63 15.29 -18.71
C ASP A 17 4.41 15.57 -17.22
N SER A 18 3.30 16.23 -16.88
CA SER A 18 2.89 16.42 -15.48
C SER A 18 2.67 15.09 -14.76
N CYS A 19 2.06 14.09 -15.43
CA CYS A 19 1.90 12.75 -14.87
C CYS A 19 3.25 12.08 -14.56
N HIS A 20 4.22 12.19 -15.47
CA HIS A 20 5.57 11.69 -15.26
C HIS A 20 6.26 12.36 -14.07
N GLN A 21 6.18 13.69 -13.97
CA GLN A 21 6.73 14.43 -12.84
C GLN A 21 6.09 14.00 -11.51
N ALA A 22 4.76 13.92 -11.45
CA ALA A 22 4.03 13.45 -10.27
C ALA A 22 4.46 12.02 -9.88
N ARG A 23 4.61 11.12 -10.85
CA ARG A 23 5.12 9.76 -10.63
C ARG A 23 6.52 9.77 -10.01
N HIS A 24 7.41 10.66 -10.45
CA HIS A 24 8.77 10.77 -9.87
C HIS A 24 8.72 11.24 -8.41
N VAL A 25 7.88 12.23 -8.09
CA VAL A 25 7.69 12.71 -6.71
C VAL A 25 7.16 11.58 -5.82
N LEU A 26 6.11 10.87 -6.26
CA LEU A 26 5.53 9.76 -5.51
C LEU A 26 6.53 8.62 -5.30
N ARG A 27 7.29 8.23 -6.33
CA ARG A 27 8.33 7.19 -6.20
C ARG A 27 9.40 7.54 -5.16
N ARG A 28 9.83 8.80 -5.10
CA ARG A 28 10.80 9.25 -4.09
C ARG A 28 10.23 9.15 -2.67
N LYS A 29 8.98 9.59 -2.49
CA LYS A 29 8.28 9.50 -1.19
C LYS A 29 8.07 8.04 -0.77
N LEU A 30 7.64 7.18 -1.69
CA LEU A 30 7.47 5.75 -1.42
C LEU A 30 8.79 5.10 -0.99
N ARG A 31 9.88 5.33 -1.72
CA ARG A 31 11.19 4.77 -1.36
C ARG A 31 11.64 5.22 0.03
N HIS A 32 11.47 6.49 0.36
CA HIS A 32 11.81 7.01 1.68
C HIS A 32 11.02 6.31 2.79
N LEU A 33 9.70 6.12 2.59
CA LEU A 33 8.86 5.39 3.55
C LEU A 33 9.26 3.91 3.65
N GLU A 34 9.63 3.27 2.54
CA GLU A 34 10.10 1.88 2.53
C GLU A 34 11.41 1.71 3.32
N GLU A 35 12.37 2.63 3.12
CA GLU A 35 13.65 2.66 3.84
C GLU A 35 13.44 2.89 5.34
N GLU A 36 12.61 3.86 5.71
CA GLU A 36 12.30 4.15 7.11
C GLU A 36 11.57 2.98 7.80
N ALA A 37 10.64 2.32 7.12
CA ALA A 37 9.97 1.14 7.66
C ALA A 37 10.96 0.00 7.94
N CYS A 38 11.88 -0.28 7.01
CA CYS A 38 12.94 -1.27 7.23
C CYS A 38 13.87 -0.87 8.38
N ARG A 39 14.21 0.42 8.49
CA ARG A 39 15.04 0.97 9.58
C ARG A 39 14.36 0.78 10.94
N LEU A 40 13.08 1.11 11.04
CA LEU A 40 12.29 0.96 12.27
C LEU A 40 12.08 -0.51 12.65
N ALA A 41 11.88 -1.38 11.67
CA ALA A 41 11.78 -2.82 11.90
C ALA A 41 13.11 -3.47 12.28
N GLY A 42 14.26 -2.82 12.02
CA GLY A 42 15.59 -3.36 12.26
C GLY A 42 16.02 -4.43 11.25
N MET A 43 15.21 -4.70 10.22
CA MET A 43 15.49 -5.69 9.18
C MET A 43 14.80 -5.34 7.86
N LYS A 44 15.28 -5.91 6.76
CA LYS A 44 14.67 -5.73 5.42
C LYS A 44 13.45 -6.62 5.27
N PHE A 45 12.37 -6.05 4.73
CA PHE A 45 11.17 -6.77 4.36
C PHE A 45 10.45 -6.05 3.21
N SER A 46 9.46 -6.69 2.59
CA SER A 46 8.68 -6.10 1.51
C SER A 46 7.36 -5.52 2.02
N LEU A 47 7.18 -4.21 1.91
CA LEU A 47 5.88 -3.56 2.17
C LEU A 47 4.80 -3.89 1.13
N ARG A 48 5.19 -4.50 0.00
CA ARG A 48 4.25 -4.95 -1.04
C ARG A 48 3.61 -6.30 -0.73
N ASN A 49 4.23 -7.07 0.16
CA ASN A 49 3.74 -8.39 0.56
C ASN A 49 3.10 -8.29 1.96
N THR A 50 1.79 -8.44 2.02
CA THR A 50 1.04 -8.36 3.28
C THR A 50 1.45 -9.42 4.30
N THR A 51 1.98 -10.56 3.85
CA THR A 51 2.49 -11.63 4.74
C THR A 51 3.76 -11.18 5.44
N ASP A 52 4.69 -10.56 4.71
CA ASP A 52 5.93 -10.03 5.27
C ASP A 52 5.62 -8.93 6.28
N VAL A 53 4.72 -8.01 5.93
CA VAL A 53 4.28 -6.95 6.86
C VAL A 53 3.65 -7.55 8.13
N ALA A 54 2.77 -8.55 7.99
CA ALA A 54 2.15 -9.19 9.15
C ALA A 54 3.18 -9.86 10.07
N ASN A 55 4.16 -10.55 9.48
CA ASN A 55 5.25 -11.17 10.23
C ASN A 55 6.08 -10.12 10.98
N ILE A 56 6.41 -8.98 10.35
CA ILE A 56 7.14 -7.91 11.02
C ILE A 56 6.34 -7.31 12.16
N LEU A 57 5.07 -6.95 11.94
CA LEU A 57 4.27 -6.28 12.96
C LEU A 57 3.95 -7.18 14.16
N TYR A 58 3.51 -8.42 13.92
CA TYR A 58 2.95 -9.27 14.97
C TYR A 58 3.91 -10.32 15.50
N THR A 59 4.88 -10.78 14.69
CA THR A 59 5.84 -11.79 15.12
C THR A 59 7.15 -11.16 15.59
N HIS A 60 7.72 -10.24 14.81
CA HIS A 60 9.00 -9.61 15.13
C HIS A 60 8.84 -8.48 16.16
N LEU A 61 8.00 -7.49 15.86
CA LEU A 61 7.74 -6.33 16.73
C LEU A 61 6.75 -6.64 17.85
N LYS A 62 6.02 -7.77 17.75
CA LYS A 62 5.07 -8.26 18.77
C LYS A 62 4.00 -7.23 19.17
N LEU A 63 3.50 -6.48 18.18
CA LEU A 63 2.38 -5.56 18.40
C LEU A 63 1.11 -6.33 18.77
N PRO A 64 0.21 -5.72 19.58
CA PRO A 64 -1.03 -6.38 19.98
C PRO A 64 -1.90 -6.68 18.77
N MET A 65 -2.52 -7.86 18.72
CA MET A 65 -3.42 -8.24 17.65
C MET A 65 -4.87 -8.22 18.13
N MET A 66 -5.73 -7.49 17.43
CA MET A 66 -7.16 -7.51 17.73
C MET A 66 -7.84 -8.77 17.18
N GLU A 67 -8.69 -9.41 17.99
CA GLU A 67 -9.42 -10.62 17.63
C GLU A 67 -10.27 -10.47 16.35
N LYS A 68 -10.89 -9.30 16.15
CA LYS A 68 -11.69 -8.97 14.95
C LYS A 68 -10.86 -8.96 13.66
N CYS A 69 -9.55 -8.72 13.78
CA CYS A 69 -8.58 -8.72 12.68
C CYS A 69 -7.87 -10.07 12.53
N ASN A 70 -8.13 -11.02 13.44
CA ASN A 70 -7.66 -12.41 13.38
C ASN A 70 -8.68 -13.33 12.70
N LYS A 71 -9.11 -12.94 11.49
CA LYS A 71 -9.98 -13.80 10.68
C LYS A 71 -9.13 -14.96 10.13
N LYS A 72 -9.69 -16.17 10.05
CA LYS A 72 -9.09 -17.43 9.54
C LYS A 72 -8.38 -17.26 8.18
N LYS A 73 -7.21 -16.65 8.17
CA LYS A 73 -6.37 -16.34 7.01
C LYS A 73 -4.96 -16.86 7.29
N LEU A 74 -4.14 -16.94 6.26
CA LEU A 74 -2.75 -17.40 6.34
C LEU A 74 -1.90 -16.54 7.30
N HIS A 75 -2.22 -15.24 7.42
CA HIS A 75 -1.57 -14.32 8.33
C HIS A 75 -2.57 -13.28 8.88
N PRO A 76 -2.28 -12.66 10.04
CA PRO A 76 -2.99 -11.49 10.57
C PRO A 76 -3.30 -10.42 9.52
N SER A 77 -4.47 -9.76 9.60
CA SER A 77 -4.81 -8.67 8.68
C SER A 77 -3.89 -7.47 8.89
N THR A 78 -3.39 -6.93 7.78
CA THR A 78 -2.62 -5.68 7.68
C THR A 78 -3.39 -4.62 6.90
N ASP A 79 -4.72 -4.75 6.84
CA ASP A 79 -5.59 -3.76 6.21
C ASP A 79 -5.58 -2.45 7.01
N LYS A 80 -5.72 -1.32 6.31
CA LYS A 80 -5.67 0.03 6.91
C LYS A 80 -6.49 0.15 8.21
N HIS A 81 -7.75 -0.26 8.19
CA HIS A 81 -8.65 -0.18 9.35
C HIS A 81 -8.15 -1.00 10.55
N CYS A 82 -7.50 -2.16 10.33
CA CYS A 82 -6.95 -2.95 11.42
C CYS A 82 -5.71 -2.30 12.05
N LEU A 83 -4.89 -1.62 11.23
CA LEU A 83 -3.70 -0.91 11.70
C LEU A 83 -4.03 0.40 12.42
N GLU A 84 -5.10 1.10 12.04
CA GLU A 84 -5.56 2.33 12.71
C GLU A 84 -6.12 2.09 14.12
N LEU A 85 -6.37 0.83 14.48
CA LEU A 85 -6.90 0.43 15.79
C LEU A 85 -5.83 -0.16 16.72
N LEU A 86 -4.56 -0.19 16.29
CA LEU A 86 -3.39 -0.54 17.11
C LEU A 86 -2.98 0.64 18.01
#